data_AF-A0A1I2XEF4-F1
#
_entry.id   AF-A0A1I2XEF4-F1
#
_cell.length_a   1.000
_cell.length_b   1.000
_cell.length_c   1.000
_cell.angle_alpha   90.00
_cell.angle_beta   90.00
_cell.angle_gamma   90.00
#
_symmetry.space_group_name_H-M   'P 1'
#
loop_
_entity.id
_entity.type
_entity.pdbx_description
1 polymer ?
#
loop_
_entity_poly.entity_id
_entity_poly.type
_entity_poly.pdbx_seq_one_letter_code
_entity_poly.pdbx_strand_id
1 'polypeptide(L)'
;MKRIKEYISVGFIMLTFMVVGACKKEKTENAAPPTISSINNLTDRGATLQSIGYGEWIVINGTNLSTTSKVDFNGTLAADSLIYADDNSITVKIPAELADPVNNPITVTTKFGTATLNFKVMQPGPQINDFDPSAGSPNDEVTIYGAYFKGVTDVTINGVAATILSNTKTEIKVKVPGGVSYGEVVVTTPVGTVTATKTFGVKHFIYEDALSNKWTNTSYSTLGLNFANTDVVKRGTNSILVNHKSFSALRFRLVSKFSTAGYSTLKLSMYGGPGTDGKKVKISVSPAAGSYELILTEGKWTDYQVPLINIGSPATIEYLTFQEFSGFTSSIYVDDIGFY
;
A
#
# COMPACT_ATOMS: atom_id res chain seq x y z
N MET A 1 108.41 4.68 57.18
CA MET A 1 108.88 5.98 56.64
C MET A 1 108.86 5.91 55.12
N LYS A 2 108.19 6.87 54.44
CA LYS A 2 108.32 7.21 53.00
C LYS A 2 107.89 6.08 52.03
N ARG A 3 106.96 6.22 51.07
CA ARG A 3 106.83 7.21 49.97
C ARG A 3 105.58 6.76 49.14
N ILE A 4 104.72 7.67 48.69
CA ILE A 4 104.48 8.09 47.28
C ILE A 4 103.14 7.62 46.71
N LYS A 5 102.52 8.56 46.00
CA LYS A 5 101.23 8.60 45.30
C LYS A 5 101.17 7.64 44.10
N GLU A 6 99.96 7.27 43.68
CA GLU A 6 99.57 7.34 42.27
C GLU A 6 98.04 7.42 42.10
N TYR A 7 97.63 8.28 41.16
CA TYR A 7 96.26 8.60 40.77
C TYR A 7 95.80 7.69 39.64
N ILE A 8 94.54 7.22 39.65
CA ILE A 8 93.82 6.84 38.42
C ILE A 8 92.39 7.41 38.51
N SER A 9 92.07 8.27 37.55
CA SER A 9 90.75 8.86 37.30
C SER A 9 89.86 7.88 36.55
N VAL A 10 88.59 7.77 36.94
CA VAL A 10 87.50 7.33 36.06
C VAL A 10 86.30 8.25 36.32
N GLY A 11 85.89 8.97 35.29
CA GLY A 11 84.80 9.96 35.33
C GLY A 11 83.42 9.30 35.39
N PHE A 12 82.54 9.89 36.20
CA PHE A 12 81.14 9.52 36.33
C PHE A 12 80.28 10.49 35.49
N ILE A 13 79.66 9.99 34.42
CA ILE A 13 78.69 10.75 33.61
C ILE A 13 77.34 10.69 34.33
N MET A 14 76.88 11.83 34.84
CA MET A 14 75.57 11.99 35.48
C MET A 14 74.52 12.28 34.39
N LEU A 15 73.66 11.29 34.11
CA LEU A 15 72.56 11.40 33.15
C LEU A 15 71.31 11.97 33.87
N THR A 16 71.00 13.23 33.62
CA THR A 16 69.84 13.94 34.17
C THR A 16 68.56 13.47 33.48
N PHE A 17 67.71 12.72 34.18
CA PHE A 17 66.37 12.33 33.72
C PHE A 17 65.41 13.53 33.84
N MET A 18 65.11 14.20 32.73
CA MET A 18 64.02 15.18 32.65
C MET A 18 62.68 14.42 32.56
N VAL A 19 61.91 14.44 33.65
CA VAL A 19 60.53 13.95 33.67
C VAL A 19 59.65 15.01 33.03
N VAL A 20 59.31 14.83 31.75
CA VAL A 20 58.24 15.60 31.10
C VAL A 20 56.89 15.11 31.65
N GLY A 21 56.31 15.89 32.57
CA GLY A 21 54.94 15.71 32.99
C GLY A 21 54.00 16.05 31.84
N ALA A 22 53.50 15.04 31.15
CA ALA A 22 52.37 15.19 30.24
C ALA A 22 51.13 15.51 31.08
N CYS A 23 50.71 16.78 31.11
CA CYS A 23 49.38 17.15 31.57
C CYS A 23 48.36 16.45 30.66
N LYS A 24 47.82 15.32 31.10
CA LYS A 24 46.51 14.87 30.61
C LYS A 24 45.54 15.98 30.99
N LYS A 25 45.14 16.81 30.03
CA LYS A 25 43.89 17.58 30.15
C LYS A 25 42.80 16.51 30.27
N GLU A 26 42.38 16.19 31.48
CA GLU A 26 41.12 15.48 31.67
C GLU A 26 40.06 16.38 31.01
N LYS A 27 39.42 15.88 29.94
CA LYS A 27 38.23 16.53 29.40
C LYS A 27 37.22 16.51 30.53
N THR A 28 37.07 17.64 31.21
CA THR A 28 36.02 17.80 32.20
C THR A 28 34.71 17.60 31.47
N GLU A 29 33.98 16.55 31.82
CA GLU A 29 32.68 16.23 31.22
C GLU A 29 31.75 17.42 31.48
N ASN A 30 31.19 18.01 30.42
CA ASN A 30 30.29 19.15 30.58
C ASN A 30 28.96 18.64 31.18
N ALA A 31 28.71 19.01 32.43
CA ALA A 31 27.53 18.57 33.20
C ALA A 31 26.27 19.42 32.92
N ALA A 32 26.32 20.32 31.93
CA ALA A 32 25.15 21.10 31.54
C ALA A 32 24.09 20.22 30.84
N PRO A 33 22.78 20.54 31.00
CA PRO A 33 21.72 19.81 30.30
C PRO A 33 21.85 19.96 28.78
N PRO A 34 21.34 19.00 27.98
CA PRO A 34 21.40 19.07 26.54
C PRO A 34 20.54 20.21 25.99
N THR A 35 20.89 20.71 24.80
CA THR A 35 20.02 21.58 24.01
C THR A 35 19.87 21.03 22.60
N ILE A 36 18.74 21.32 21.94
CA ILE A 36 18.51 21.01 20.53
C ILE A 36 18.21 22.32 19.80
N SER A 37 18.99 22.64 18.77
CA SER A 37 18.88 23.89 18.01
C SER A 37 18.29 23.71 16.62
N SER A 38 18.60 22.62 15.92
CA SER A 38 18.09 22.35 14.57
C SER A 38 18.12 20.87 14.21
N ILE A 39 17.30 20.50 13.23
CA ILE A 39 17.37 19.20 12.55
C ILE A 39 17.80 19.43 11.11
N ASN A 40 18.73 18.61 10.61
CA ASN A 40 19.22 18.67 9.24
C ASN A 40 19.18 17.27 8.60
N ASN A 41 19.24 17.21 7.26
CA ASN A 41 19.40 15.95 6.55
C ASN A 41 20.83 15.43 6.75
N LEU A 42 21.02 14.11 6.72
CA LEU A 42 22.34 13.50 6.72
C LEU A 42 23.21 13.97 5.53
N THR A 43 22.61 14.14 4.35
CA THR A 43 23.30 14.51 3.11
C THR A 43 23.42 16.01 2.88
N ASP A 44 22.55 16.82 3.50
CA ASP A 44 22.63 18.29 3.51
C ASP A 44 22.54 18.80 4.95
N ARG A 45 23.71 19.04 5.54
CA ARG A 45 23.88 19.50 6.92
C ARG A 45 23.80 21.02 7.06
N GLY A 46 23.70 21.76 5.96
CA GLY A 46 23.61 23.22 5.96
C GLY A 46 22.16 23.73 6.05
N ALA A 47 21.20 22.97 5.54
CA ALA A 47 19.79 23.36 5.49
C ALA A 47 18.96 22.75 6.64
N THR A 48 18.36 23.60 7.48
CA THR A 48 17.46 23.15 8.55
C THR A 48 16.16 22.61 7.96
N LEU A 49 15.78 21.40 8.38
CA LEU A 49 14.54 20.76 8.01
C LEU A 49 13.37 21.31 8.85
N GLN A 50 12.18 21.31 8.26
CA GLN A 50 10.91 21.61 8.94
C GLN A 50 10.06 20.35 9.15
N SER A 51 10.26 19.35 8.30
CA SER A 51 9.61 18.03 8.39
C SER A 51 10.44 16.96 7.69
N ILE A 52 10.19 15.69 8.01
CA ILE A 52 10.80 14.55 7.32
C ILE A 52 9.93 13.29 7.41
N GLY A 53 10.17 12.33 6.52
CA GLY A 53 9.53 11.02 6.53
C GLY A 53 10.09 10.05 7.57
N TYR A 54 9.37 8.97 7.82
CA TYR A 54 9.85 7.84 8.64
C TYR A 54 11.06 7.15 8.02
N GLY A 55 11.84 6.46 8.85
CA GLY A 55 12.95 5.63 8.38
C GLY A 55 14.19 6.41 7.89
N GLU A 56 14.09 7.73 7.75
CA GLU A 56 15.17 8.60 7.28
C GLU A 56 16.26 8.79 8.34
N TRP A 57 17.47 9.08 7.87
CA TRP A 57 18.56 9.52 8.73
C TRP A 57 18.52 11.04 8.89
N ILE A 58 18.64 11.49 10.14
CA ILE A 58 18.72 12.92 10.47
C ILE A 58 19.97 13.22 11.29
N VAL A 59 20.33 14.51 11.28
CA VAL A 59 21.31 15.09 12.19
C VAL A 59 20.58 16.07 13.11
N ILE A 60 20.57 15.78 14.40
CA ILE A 60 20.10 16.68 15.46
C ILE A 60 21.30 17.52 15.89
N ASN A 61 21.22 18.84 15.79
CA ASN A 61 22.29 19.75 16.23
C ASN A 61 21.94 20.39 17.56
N GLY A 62 22.96 20.68 18.38
CA GLY A 62 22.77 21.25 19.70
C GLY A 62 24.06 21.34 20.51
N THR A 63 23.93 21.20 21.83
CA THR A 63 25.06 21.22 22.78
C THR A 63 24.87 20.18 23.87
N ASN A 64 25.98 19.72 24.46
CA ASN A 64 26.03 18.76 25.57
C ASN A 64 25.40 17.40 25.21
N LEU A 65 25.57 16.98 23.96
CA LEU A 65 24.90 15.79 23.41
C LEU A 65 25.74 14.51 23.53
N SER A 66 27.01 14.59 23.93
CA SER A 66 27.95 13.45 23.83
C SER A 66 27.60 12.26 24.73
N THR A 67 26.79 12.49 25.76
CA THR A 67 26.33 11.46 26.72
C THR A 67 24.90 11.01 26.42
N THR A 68 24.44 11.19 25.18
CA THR A 68 23.13 10.73 24.74
C THR A 68 22.98 9.23 24.99
N SER A 69 21.92 8.89 25.71
CA SER A 69 21.55 7.52 26.06
C SER A 69 20.25 7.08 25.39
N LYS A 70 19.39 8.03 24.97
CA LYS A 70 18.13 7.75 24.28
C LYS A 70 17.79 8.88 23.32
N VAL A 71 17.23 8.52 22.18
CA VAL A 71 16.49 9.42 21.28
C VAL A 71 15.09 8.84 21.12
N ASP A 72 14.09 9.60 21.57
CA ASP A 72 12.69 9.22 21.58
C ASP A 72 11.89 10.08 20.59
N PHE A 73 11.09 9.42 19.77
CA PHE A 73 10.16 10.02 18.82
C PHE A 73 8.73 9.83 19.32
N ASN A 74 8.36 10.62 20.32
CA ASN A 74 7.03 10.61 20.94
C ASN A 74 6.59 9.22 21.45
N GLY A 75 7.44 8.59 22.25
CA GLY A 75 7.24 7.25 22.83
C GLY A 75 7.80 6.11 21.99
N THR A 76 8.30 6.37 20.78
CA THR A 76 9.01 5.37 19.96
C THR A 76 10.51 5.63 20.00
N LEU A 77 11.27 4.72 20.62
CA LEU A 77 12.72 4.84 20.74
C LEU A 77 13.42 4.50 19.41
N ALA A 78 14.43 5.29 19.04
CA ALA A 78 15.43 4.83 18.09
C ALA A 78 16.24 3.68 18.70
N ALA A 79 16.67 2.74 17.85
CA ALA A 79 17.56 1.67 18.28
C ALA A 79 18.93 2.24 18.64
N ASP A 80 19.50 1.81 19.76
CA ASP A 80 20.80 2.30 20.26
C ASP A 80 21.93 2.15 19.23
N SER A 81 21.89 1.09 18.41
CA SER A 81 22.88 0.84 17.35
C SER A 81 22.81 1.84 16.18
N LEU A 82 21.79 2.69 16.16
CA LEU A 82 21.53 3.69 15.11
C LEU A 82 21.62 5.12 15.66
N ILE A 83 22.25 5.32 16.81
CA ILE A 83 22.49 6.62 17.43
C ILE A 83 23.99 6.85 17.53
N TYR A 84 24.48 7.90 16.86
CA TYR A 84 25.88 8.33 16.91
C TYR A 84 25.94 9.77 17.40
N ALA A 85 26.38 9.97 18.64
CA ALA A 85 26.41 11.27 19.29
C ALA A 85 27.84 11.77 19.50
N ASP A 86 28.05 13.04 19.21
CA ASP A 86 29.15 13.85 19.73
C ASP A 86 28.57 14.99 20.60
N ASP A 87 29.38 15.96 21.01
CA ASP A 87 28.90 17.02 21.91
C ASP A 87 27.94 18.02 21.24
N ASN A 88 28.01 18.15 19.92
CA ASN A 88 27.28 19.14 19.14
C ASN A 88 26.25 18.55 18.18
N SER A 89 26.32 17.25 17.92
CA SER A 89 25.42 16.59 16.99
C SER A 89 25.07 15.16 17.39
N ILE A 90 23.89 14.70 16.96
CA ILE A 90 23.48 13.31 16.99
C ILE A 90 23.04 12.93 15.58
N THR A 91 23.72 11.97 14.96
CA THR A 91 23.22 11.30 13.77
C THR A 91 22.37 10.12 14.21
N VAL A 92 21.08 10.12 13.85
CA VAL A 92 20.13 9.10 14.28
C VAL A 92 19.21 8.68 13.15
N LYS A 93 18.86 7.39 13.11
CA LYS A 93 17.84 6.88 12.20
C LYS A 93 16.46 6.95 12.85
N ILE A 94 15.52 7.58 12.18
CA ILE A 94 14.12 7.62 12.59
C ILE A 94 13.56 6.20 12.50
N PRO A 95 12.79 5.72 13.48
CA PRO A 95 12.05 4.47 13.37
C PRO A 95 11.20 4.42 12.09
N ALA A 96 11.04 3.23 11.52
CA ALA A 96 10.21 3.04 10.32
C ALA A 96 8.72 3.30 10.57
N GLU A 97 8.31 3.34 11.84
CA GLU A 97 6.94 3.54 12.26
C GLU A 97 6.91 4.35 13.55
N LEU A 98 6.00 5.32 13.65
CA LEU A 98 5.81 6.13 14.85
C LEU A 98 4.37 6.04 15.36
N ALA A 99 4.16 6.43 16.62
CA ALA A 99 2.87 6.39 17.29
C ALA A 99 1.86 7.39 16.69
N ASP A 100 2.28 8.60 16.37
CA ASP A 100 1.46 9.63 15.71
C ASP A 100 1.86 9.74 14.23
N PRO A 101 0.92 9.84 13.27
CA PRO A 101 1.25 9.98 11.84
C PRO A 101 1.85 11.34 11.42
N VAL A 102 1.80 12.38 12.26
CA VAL A 102 2.10 13.78 11.90
C VAL A 102 3.00 14.48 12.91
N ASN A 103 2.70 14.34 14.20
CA ASN A 103 3.29 15.15 15.27
C ASN A 103 4.12 14.28 16.22
N ASN A 104 5.43 14.22 15.95
CA ASN A 104 6.35 13.40 16.72
C ASN A 104 7.53 14.26 17.22
N PRO A 105 7.37 14.94 18.37
CA PRO A 105 8.48 15.63 19.01
C PRO A 105 9.65 14.68 19.26
N ILE A 106 10.86 15.20 19.13
CA ILE A 106 12.10 14.46 19.34
C ILE A 106 12.62 14.82 20.72
N THR A 107 12.77 13.82 21.59
CA THR A 107 13.34 13.98 22.92
C THR A 107 14.69 13.26 23.00
N VAL A 108 15.74 14.01 23.31
CA VAL A 108 17.07 13.48 23.57
C VAL A 108 17.28 13.39 25.08
N THR A 109 17.71 12.23 25.56
CA THR A 109 18.09 12.02 26.96
C THR A 109 19.60 11.82 27.06
N THR A 110 20.23 12.63 27.88
CA THR A 110 21.66 12.50 28.24
C THR A 110 21.81 12.17 29.71
N LYS A 111 23.04 11.94 30.16
CA LYS A 111 23.34 11.75 31.59
C LYS A 111 22.93 12.94 32.46
N PHE A 112 22.88 14.15 31.90
CA PHE A 112 22.69 15.41 32.64
C PHE A 112 21.32 16.08 32.40
N GLY A 113 20.41 15.41 31.70
CA GLY A 113 19.05 15.89 31.50
C GLY A 113 18.47 15.54 30.14
N THR A 114 17.34 16.15 29.83
CA THR A 114 16.61 15.94 28.58
C THR A 114 16.40 17.25 27.84
N ALA A 115 16.31 17.15 26.51
CA ALA A 115 15.90 18.24 25.64
C ALA A 115 14.84 17.71 24.65
N THR A 116 13.80 18.49 24.41
CA THR A 116 12.72 18.14 23.49
C THR A 116 12.56 19.22 22.45
N LEU A 117 12.50 18.82 21.18
CA LEU A 117 12.19 19.69 20.05
C LEU A 117 10.87 19.25 19.40
N ASN A 118 9.93 20.18 19.25
CA ASN A 118 8.74 19.96 18.43
C ASN A 118 9.16 19.92 16.95
N PHE A 119 9.02 18.76 16.32
CA PHE A 119 9.42 18.53 14.94
C PHE A 119 8.40 17.63 14.24
N LYS A 120 8.15 17.88 12.95
CA LYS A 120 7.16 17.13 12.17
C LYS A 120 7.81 15.93 11.49
N VAL A 121 7.78 14.78 12.15
CA VAL A 121 8.12 13.52 11.51
C VAL A 121 6.83 12.87 11.02
N MET A 122 6.67 12.73 9.72
CA MET A 122 5.40 12.37 9.08
C MET A 122 5.48 10.98 8.46
N GLN A 123 4.39 10.23 8.51
CA GLN A 123 4.27 9.03 7.69
C GLN A 123 4.30 9.39 6.19
N PRO A 124 4.75 8.49 5.31
CA PRO A 124 4.55 8.65 3.87
C PRO A 124 3.06 8.82 3.49
N GLY A 125 2.81 9.42 2.33
CA GLY A 125 1.45 9.56 1.81
C GLY A 125 0.75 8.20 1.64
N PRO A 126 -0.58 8.14 1.83
CA PRO A 126 -1.32 6.88 1.71
C PRO A 126 -1.21 6.30 0.30
N GLN A 127 -1.24 4.98 0.20
CA GLN A 127 -1.20 4.25 -1.06
C GLN A 127 -2.33 3.23 -1.12
N ILE A 128 -3.05 3.17 -2.24
CA ILE A 128 -4.03 2.11 -2.53
C ILE A 128 -3.44 1.19 -3.59
N ASN A 129 -3.33 -0.09 -3.26
CA ASN A 129 -2.85 -1.12 -4.17
C ASN A 129 -4.01 -1.87 -4.83
N ASP A 130 -5.05 -2.19 -4.05
CA ASP A 130 -6.24 -2.89 -4.53
C ASP A 130 -7.44 -2.69 -3.60
N PHE A 131 -8.61 -3.19 -4.00
CA PHE A 131 -9.76 -3.38 -3.14
C PHE A 131 -10.58 -4.60 -3.58
N ASP A 132 -11.13 -5.32 -2.62
CA ASP A 132 -11.98 -6.50 -2.83
C ASP A 132 -13.22 -6.47 -1.92
N PRO A 133 -14.42 -6.76 -2.43
CA PRO A 133 -14.72 -7.01 -3.84
C PRO A 133 -14.55 -5.75 -4.70
N SER A 134 -14.29 -5.95 -5.99
CA SER A 134 -14.11 -4.83 -6.91
C SER A 134 -15.42 -4.10 -7.21
N ALA A 135 -16.57 -4.71 -6.95
CA ALA A 135 -17.93 -4.15 -7.04
C ALA A 135 -18.76 -4.62 -5.85
N GLY A 136 -19.79 -3.85 -5.50
CA GLY A 136 -20.68 -4.17 -4.41
C GLY A 136 -21.93 -3.30 -4.45
N SER A 137 -22.99 -3.82 -3.86
CA SER A 137 -24.22 -3.10 -3.58
C SER A 137 -24.10 -2.32 -2.27
N PRO A 138 -24.98 -1.33 -2.01
CA PRO A 138 -25.01 -0.62 -0.75
C PRO A 138 -25.02 -1.56 0.47
N ASN A 139 -24.20 -1.22 1.47
CA ASN A 139 -23.91 -1.98 2.70
C ASN A 139 -22.99 -3.19 2.57
N ASP A 140 -22.59 -3.59 1.36
CA ASP A 140 -21.54 -4.60 1.21
C ASP A 140 -20.25 -4.14 1.85
N GLU A 141 -19.48 -5.07 2.41
CA GLU A 141 -18.16 -4.78 2.96
C GLU A 141 -17.10 -4.86 1.85
N VAL A 142 -16.26 -3.83 1.79
CA VAL A 142 -15.12 -3.74 0.88
C VAL A 142 -13.86 -3.57 1.70
N THR A 143 -12.85 -4.40 1.44
CA THR A 143 -11.51 -4.28 1.99
C THR A 143 -10.63 -3.58 0.97
N ILE A 144 -10.06 -2.43 1.36
CA ILE A 144 -9.09 -1.66 0.59
C ILE A 144 -7.70 -2.03 1.11
N TYR A 145 -6.83 -2.49 0.20
CA TYR A 145 -5.47 -2.91 0.48
C TYR A 145 -4.47 -1.84 0.05
N GLY A 146 -3.43 -1.61 0.86
CA GLY A 146 -2.49 -0.54 0.61
C GLY A 146 -1.40 -0.38 1.66
N ALA A 147 -0.96 0.85 1.84
CA ALA A 147 0.05 1.22 2.83
C ALA A 147 -0.21 2.63 3.41
N TYR A 148 0.35 2.86 4.59
CA TYR A 148 0.30 4.14 5.32
C TYR A 148 -1.13 4.60 5.65
N PHE A 149 -2.00 3.65 5.99
CA PHE A 149 -3.39 3.90 6.40
C PHE A 149 -3.55 4.19 7.90
N LYS A 150 -2.48 4.61 8.58
CA LYS A 150 -2.59 5.01 9.98
C LYS A 150 -3.30 6.35 10.09
N GLY A 151 -4.32 6.41 10.94
CA GLY A 151 -5.09 7.62 11.20
C GLY A 151 -6.04 8.03 10.06
N VAL A 152 -6.43 7.12 9.16
CA VAL A 152 -7.45 7.38 8.13
C VAL A 152 -8.63 8.13 8.72
N THR A 153 -8.99 9.25 8.11
CA THR A 153 -10.07 10.12 8.57
C THR A 153 -11.30 10.02 7.68
N ASP A 154 -11.12 9.65 6.41
CA ASP A 154 -12.23 9.55 5.46
C ASP A 154 -11.94 8.54 4.36
N VAL A 155 -12.99 7.88 3.91
CA VAL A 155 -12.99 7.06 2.68
C VAL A 155 -14.25 7.41 1.91
N THR A 156 -14.12 7.75 0.63
CA THR A 156 -15.27 7.98 -0.25
C THR A 156 -15.27 7.03 -1.41
N ILE A 157 -16.47 6.68 -1.87
CA ILE A 157 -16.70 5.99 -3.14
C ILE A 157 -17.59 6.90 -3.98
N ASN A 158 -17.11 7.30 -5.15
CA ASN A 158 -17.78 8.27 -6.02
C ASN A 158 -18.12 9.60 -5.32
N GLY A 159 -17.26 10.05 -4.41
CA GLY A 159 -17.46 11.26 -3.61
C GLY A 159 -18.48 11.13 -2.47
N VAL A 160 -19.09 9.95 -2.26
CA VAL A 160 -19.97 9.67 -1.12
C VAL A 160 -19.18 8.99 -0.01
N ALA A 161 -19.28 9.50 1.22
CA ALA A 161 -18.57 8.95 2.37
C ALA A 161 -19.00 7.51 2.67
N ALA A 162 -18.04 6.61 2.72
CA ALA A 162 -18.19 5.22 3.10
C ALA A 162 -17.98 5.07 4.61
N THR A 163 -18.75 4.18 5.25
CA THR A 163 -18.59 3.92 6.69
C THR A 163 -17.35 3.07 6.92
N ILE A 164 -16.34 3.61 7.60
CA ILE A 164 -15.15 2.84 8.01
C ILE A 164 -15.51 1.90 9.17
N LEU A 165 -15.29 0.61 8.97
CA LEU A 165 -15.52 -0.43 9.97
C LEU A 165 -14.27 -0.69 10.81
N SER A 166 -13.10 -0.72 10.16
CA SER A 166 -11.81 -0.91 10.80
C SER A 166 -10.69 -0.52 9.84
N ASN A 167 -9.52 -0.15 10.36
CA ASN A 167 -8.32 -0.01 9.56
C ASN A 167 -7.08 -0.50 10.32
N THR A 168 -6.12 -0.99 9.55
CA THR A 168 -4.74 -1.23 9.97
C THR A 168 -3.82 -0.29 9.18
N LYS A 169 -2.52 -0.54 9.17
CA LYS A 169 -1.58 0.23 8.33
C LYS A 169 -1.68 -0.12 6.85
N THR A 170 -2.21 -1.30 6.53
CA THR A 170 -2.21 -1.88 5.19
C THR A 170 -3.60 -2.25 4.68
N GLU A 171 -4.62 -2.15 5.52
CA GLU A 171 -6.00 -2.49 5.17
C GLU A 171 -6.99 -1.50 5.74
N ILE A 172 -8.06 -1.20 5.00
CA ILE A 172 -9.23 -0.47 5.48
C ILE A 172 -10.46 -1.28 5.09
N LYS A 173 -11.33 -1.58 6.04
CA LYS A 173 -12.64 -2.17 5.76
C LYS A 173 -13.69 -1.08 5.82
N VAL A 174 -14.49 -0.97 4.77
CA VAL A 174 -15.57 0.02 4.68
C VAL A 174 -16.88 -0.64 4.22
N LYS A 175 -18.00 0.03 4.45
CA LYS A 175 -19.28 -0.32 3.81
C LYS A 175 -19.52 0.56 2.59
N VAL A 176 -19.97 -0.05 1.50
CA VAL A 176 -20.41 0.68 0.30
C VAL A 176 -21.56 1.62 0.69
N PRO A 177 -21.45 2.93 0.43
CA PRO A 177 -22.50 3.87 0.79
C PRO A 177 -23.76 3.70 -0.08
N GLY A 178 -24.90 4.11 0.46
CA GLY A 178 -26.16 4.15 -0.28
C GLY A 178 -26.08 5.07 -1.50
N GLY A 179 -26.69 4.66 -2.61
CA GLY A 179 -26.72 5.44 -3.85
C GLY A 179 -25.46 5.37 -4.71
N VAL A 180 -24.48 4.53 -4.34
CA VAL A 180 -23.27 4.28 -5.11
C VAL A 180 -23.27 2.87 -5.67
N SER A 181 -23.17 2.76 -6.99
CA SER A 181 -22.95 1.49 -7.70
C SER A 181 -21.65 1.48 -8.49
N TYR A 182 -21.00 2.63 -8.64
CA TYR A 182 -19.71 2.80 -9.31
C TYR A 182 -19.01 4.08 -8.85
N GLY A 183 -17.69 4.13 -8.98
CA GLY A 183 -16.91 5.37 -8.92
C GLY A 183 -15.51 5.21 -8.35
N GLU A 184 -14.80 6.33 -8.25
CA GLU A 184 -13.46 6.37 -7.68
C GLU A 184 -13.48 6.06 -6.19
N VAL A 185 -12.48 5.32 -5.72
CA VAL A 185 -12.25 5.09 -4.28
C VAL A 185 -11.16 6.06 -3.84
N VAL A 186 -11.45 6.87 -2.83
CA VAL A 186 -10.52 7.88 -2.32
C VAL A 186 -10.32 7.65 -0.83
N VAL A 187 -9.07 7.63 -0.38
CA VAL A 187 -8.69 7.50 1.04
C VAL A 187 -7.98 8.76 1.48
N THR A 188 -8.39 9.33 2.61
CA THR A 188 -7.76 10.49 3.23
C THR A 188 -7.15 10.11 4.57
N THR A 189 -5.89 10.50 4.76
CA THR A 189 -5.14 10.40 6.02
C THR A 189 -4.63 11.79 6.44
N PRO A 190 -4.08 11.95 7.65
CA PRO A 190 -3.63 13.24 8.14
C PRO A 190 -2.46 13.83 7.34
N VAL A 191 -1.78 13.02 6.51
CA VAL A 191 -0.64 13.45 5.68
C VAL A 191 -0.99 13.60 4.20
N GLY A 192 -2.23 13.31 3.79
CA GLY A 192 -2.68 13.50 2.41
C GLY A 192 -3.82 12.59 1.99
N THR A 193 -4.16 12.67 0.71
CA THR A 193 -5.24 11.92 0.08
C THR A 193 -4.71 11.15 -1.12
N VAL A 194 -5.25 9.94 -1.34
CA VAL A 194 -4.94 9.11 -2.51
C VAL A 194 -6.23 8.63 -3.17
N THR A 195 -6.25 8.65 -4.49
CA THR A 195 -7.30 8.06 -5.33
C THR A 195 -6.82 6.73 -5.89
N ALA A 196 -7.64 5.70 -5.81
CA ALA A 196 -7.34 4.40 -6.38
C ALA A 196 -7.27 4.48 -7.91
N THR A 197 -6.35 3.71 -8.52
CA THR A 197 -6.24 3.60 -9.98
C THR A 197 -7.36 2.74 -10.58
N LYS A 198 -7.88 1.77 -9.81
CA LYS A 198 -9.06 0.98 -10.18
C LYS A 198 -10.33 1.73 -9.80
N THR A 199 -11.36 1.62 -10.64
CA THR A 199 -12.71 2.13 -10.34
C THR A 199 -13.52 1.04 -9.64
N PHE A 200 -14.24 1.43 -8.59
CA PHE A 200 -15.17 0.53 -7.91
C PHE A 200 -16.46 0.39 -8.70
N GLY A 201 -17.09 -0.79 -8.62
CA GLY A 201 -18.46 -1.01 -9.07
C GLY A 201 -18.62 -1.24 -10.57
N VAL A 202 -19.85 -1.05 -11.05
CA VAL A 202 -20.30 -1.19 -12.44
C VAL A 202 -21.27 -0.05 -12.75
N LYS A 203 -21.02 0.67 -13.85
CA LYS A 203 -21.81 1.82 -14.26
C LYS A 203 -23.02 1.43 -15.14
N HIS A 204 -22.89 0.36 -15.93
CA HIS A 204 -23.97 -0.20 -16.75
C HIS A 204 -24.07 -1.71 -16.58
N PHE A 205 -25.00 -2.17 -15.75
CA PHE A 205 -25.22 -3.59 -15.53
C PHE A 205 -25.88 -4.29 -16.73
N ILE A 206 -25.37 -5.46 -17.07
CA ILE A 206 -26.04 -6.46 -17.91
C ILE A 206 -26.76 -7.46 -17.01
N TYR A 207 -26.08 -7.93 -15.95
CA TYR A 207 -26.61 -8.91 -15.01
C TYR A 207 -25.98 -8.71 -13.62
N GLU A 208 -26.82 -8.79 -12.59
CA GLU A 208 -26.45 -8.90 -11.16
C GLU A 208 -27.33 -10.01 -10.54
N ASP A 209 -28.54 -9.71 -10.07
CA ASP A 209 -29.50 -10.76 -9.68
C ASP A 209 -30.46 -11.17 -10.81
N ALA A 210 -30.52 -10.33 -11.84
CA ALA A 210 -31.38 -10.50 -13.01
C ALA A 210 -30.80 -9.72 -14.20
N LEU A 211 -31.24 -10.09 -15.41
CA LEU A 211 -30.95 -9.31 -16.61
C LEU A 211 -31.50 -7.89 -16.48
N SER A 212 -30.65 -6.92 -16.79
CA SER A 212 -30.93 -5.50 -16.63
C SER A 212 -30.73 -4.73 -17.93
N ASN A 213 -31.16 -3.46 -17.95
CA ASN A 213 -30.90 -2.53 -19.06
C ASN A 213 -31.30 -3.06 -20.45
N LYS A 214 -32.40 -3.83 -20.51
CA LYS A 214 -32.98 -4.40 -21.74
C LYS A 214 -32.07 -5.39 -22.48
N TRP A 215 -30.98 -5.84 -21.86
CA TRP A 215 -30.22 -6.95 -22.39
C TRP A 215 -31.05 -8.22 -22.35
N THR A 216 -30.98 -9.00 -23.43
CA THR A 216 -31.73 -10.24 -23.57
C THR A 216 -30.80 -11.43 -23.77
N ASN A 217 -31.20 -12.59 -23.26
CA ASN A 217 -30.47 -13.83 -23.46
C ASN A 217 -30.63 -14.31 -24.92
N THR A 218 -29.51 -14.60 -25.59
CA THR A 218 -29.45 -15.27 -26.89
C THR A 218 -28.38 -16.37 -26.92
N SER A 219 -28.11 -16.93 -25.74
CA SER A 219 -27.19 -18.06 -25.53
C SER A 219 -27.57 -19.24 -26.41
N TYR A 220 -26.57 -20.05 -26.74
CA TYR A 220 -26.79 -21.18 -27.63
C TYR A 220 -25.94 -22.37 -27.20
N SER A 221 -26.40 -23.54 -27.61
CA SER A 221 -25.66 -24.79 -27.49
C SER A 221 -25.32 -25.22 -26.06
N THR A 222 -25.84 -24.60 -25.01
CA THR A 222 -25.62 -25.05 -23.61
C THR A 222 -26.37 -26.37 -23.33
N LEU A 223 -25.90 -27.17 -22.38
CA LEU A 223 -26.64 -28.33 -21.85
C LEU A 223 -27.71 -27.92 -20.84
N GLY A 224 -27.55 -26.74 -20.25
CA GLY A 224 -28.46 -26.16 -19.28
C GLY A 224 -28.05 -24.73 -18.98
N LEU A 225 -29.03 -23.88 -18.67
CA LEU A 225 -28.83 -22.46 -18.42
C LEU A 225 -29.89 -22.00 -17.41
N ASN A 226 -29.46 -21.45 -16.28
CA ASN A 226 -30.33 -20.94 -15.24
C ASN A 226 -29.86 -19.55 -14.81
N PHE A 227 -30.72 -18.54 -14.98
CA PHE A 227 -30.47 -17.14 -14.60
C PHE A 227 -30.89 -16.80 -13.18
N ALA A 228 -31.44 -17.75 -12.43
CA ALA A 228 -31.90 -17.60 -11.06
C ALA A 228 -31.31 -18.72 -10.20
N ASN A 229 -30.00 -18.97 -10.34
CA ASN A 229 -29.30 -19.98 -9.57
C ASN A 229 -28.95 -19.44 -8.18
N THR A 230 -29.34 -20.16 -7.13
CA THR A 230 -29.14 -19.74 -5.73
C THR A 230 -28.02 -20.50 -5.01
N ASP A 231 -27.43 -21.51 -5.63
CA ASP A 231 -26.49 -22.43 -4.96
C ASP A 231 -25.07 -21.86 -4.88
N VAL A 232 -24.56 -21.34 -5.99
CA VAL A 232 -23.22 -20.72 -6.09
C VAL A 232 -23.40 -19.31 -6.58
N VAL A 233 -23.40 -18.36 -5.64
CA VAL A 233 -23.70 -16.94 -5.87
C VAL A 233 -22.47 -16.12 -5.48
N LYS A 234 -22.12 -15.10 -6.28
CA LYS A 234 -21.00 -14.20 -5.93
C LYS A 234 -21.51 -13.09 -5.03
N ARG A 235 -22.58 -12.42 -5.46
CA ARG A 235 -23.24 -11.33 -4.73
C ARG A 235 -24.75 -11.43 -4.90
N GLY A 236 -25.49 -10.97 -3.89
CA GLY A 236 -26.95 -10.95 -3.94
C GLY A 236 -27.55 -12.34 -3.71
N THR A 237 -28.59 -12.64 -4.48
CA THR A 237 -29.42 -13.85 -4.36
C THR A 237 -29.16 -14.85 -5.49
N ASN A 238 -28.82 -14.38 -6.69
CA ASN A 238 -28.77 -15.19 -7.90
C ASN A 238 -27.48 -15.01 -8.69
N SER A 239 -26.97 -16.10 -9.24
CA SER A 239 -25.99 -16.07 -10.35
C SER A 239 -26.55 -16.73 -11.61
N ILE A 240 -25.81 -16.63 -12.72
CA ILE A 240 -26.09 -17.42 -13.92
C ILE A 240 -25.33 -18.74 -13.84
N LEU A 241 -26.03 -19.86 -13.75
CA LEU A 241 -25.46 -21.19 -13.98
C LEU A 241 -25.47 -21.51 -15.48
N VAL A 242 -24.31 -21.83 -16.03
CA VAL A 242 -24.13 -22.27 -17.42
C VAL A 242 -23.53 -23.66 -17.43
N ASN A 243 -24.29 -24.66 -17.87
CA ASN A 243 -23.77 -26.00 -18.15
C ASN A 243 -23.25 -26.03 -19.58
N HIS A 244 -21.96 -25.83 -19.76
CA HIS A 244 -21.34 -25.78 -21.08
C HIS A 244 -21.26 -27.17 -21.72
N LYS A 245 -21.49 -27.21 -23.04
CA LYS A 245 -20.89 -28.21 -23.94
C LYS A 245 -19.84 -27.54 -24.83
N SER A 246 -19.05 -28.32 -25.53
CA SER A 246 -18.07 -27.80 -26.49
C SER A 246 -18.68 -26.76 -27.43
N PHE A 247 -18.04 -25.60 -27.56
CA PHE A 247 -18.45 -24.46 -28.40
C PHE A 247 -19.77 -23.76 -28.03
N SER A 248 -20.37 -24.10 -26.89
CA SER A 248 -21.53 -23.36 -26.36
C SER A 248 -21.16 -21.95 -25.89
N ALA A 249 -22.15 -21.07 -25.77
CA ALA A 249 -21.90 -19.73 -25.28
C ALA A 249 -23.04 -19.19 -24.44
N LEU A 250 -22.67 -18.50 -23.36
CA LEU A 250 -23.52 -17.50 -22.73
C LEU A 250 -23.45 -16.25 -23.61
N ARG A 251 -24.60 -15.77 -24.10
CA ARG A 251 -24.64 -14.62 -25.01
C ARG A 251 -25.78 -13.67 -24.69
N PHE A 252 -25.46 -12.39 -24.67
CA PHE A 252 -26.40 -11.31 -24.46
C PHE A 252 -26.57 -10.50 -25.75
N ARG A 253 -27.80 -10.02 -25.98
CA ARG A 253 -28.13 -9.10 -27.08
C ARG A 253 -28.83 -7.86 -26.56
N LEU A 254 -28.40 -6.69 -27.04
CA LEU A 254 -29.15 -5.44 -26.92
C LEU A 254 -29.50 -4.93 -28.32
N VAL A 255 -30.79 -5.01 -28.67
CA VAL A 255 -31.29 -4.65 -30.02
C VAL A 255 -30.98 -3.21 -30.38
N SER A 256 -31.04 -2.29 -29.41
CA SER A 256 -30.71 -0.87 -29.63
C SER A 256 -29.22 -0.61 -29.80
N LYS A 257 -28.36 -1.62 -29.59
CA LYS A 257 -26.90 -1.56 -29.56
C LYS A 257 -26.38 -0.65 -28.45
N PHE A 258 -25.63 -1.22 -27.52
CA PHE A 258 -25.05 -0.46 -26.42
C PHE A 258 -23.97 0.48 -26.95
N SER A 259 -24.05 1.78 -26.67
CA SER A 259 -22.95 2.71 -26.96
C SER A 259 -21.89 2.59 -25.87
N THR A 260 -20.62 2.43 -26.27
CA THR A 260 -19.49 2.36 -25.34
C THR A 260 -18.90 3.72 -25.00
N ALA A 261 -19.47 4.81 -25.52
CA ALA A 261 -19.01 6.16 -25.20
C ALA A 261 -19.07 6.41 -23.69
N GLY A 262 -17.94 6.76 -23.08
CA GLY A 262 -17.82 6.98 -21.64
C GLY A 262 -17.70 5.70 -20.80
N TYR A 263 -17.32 4.59 -21.44
CA TYR A 263 -16.95 3.31 -20.83
C TYR A 263 -15.58 2.87 -21.36
N SER A 264 -14.81 2.15 -20.55
CA SER A 264 -13.45 1.73 -20.86
C SER A 264 -13.20 0.24 -20.60
N THR A 265 -14.03 -0.39 -19.79
CA THR A 265 -13.83 -1.76 -19.31
C THR A 265 -15.14 -2.54 -19.26
N LEU A 266 -15.09 -3.80 -19.70
CA LEU A 266 -16.09 -4.83 -19.38
C LEU A 266 -15.67 -5.52 -18.08
N LYS A 267 -16.59 -5.64 -17.14
CA LYS A 267 -16.41 -6.35 -15.88
C LYS A 267 -17.36 -7.53 -15.78
N LEU A 268 -16.89 -8.60 -15.16
CA LEU A 268 -17.66 -9.79 -14.81
C LEU A 268 -16.91 -10.62 -13.78
N SER A 269 -17.64 -11.51 -13.12
CA SER A 269 -17.06 -12.55 -12.25
C SER A 269 -17.46 -13.93 -12.76
N MET A 270 -16.53 -14.88 -12.73
CA MET A 270 -16.82 -16.28 -13.06
C MET A 270 -16.30 -17.24 -11.99
N TYR A 271 -17.08 -18.28 -11.70
CA TYR A 271 -16.69 -19.42 -10.87
C TYR A 271 -16.55 -20.66 -11.77
N GLY A 272 -15.40 -21.32 -11.69
CA GLY A 272 -15.17 -22.58 -12.40
C GLY A 272 -15.70 -23.79 -11.64
N GLY A 273 -16.60 -24.56 -12.25
CA GLY A 273 -17.00 -25.87 -11.73
C GLY A 273 -15.92 -26.96 -11.92
N PRO A 274 -16.19 -28.21 -11.53
CA PRO A 274 -15.20 -29.29 -11.61
C PRO A 274 -14.57 -29.47 -13.01
N GLY A 275 -13.26 -29.62 -13.08
CA GLY A 275 -12.50 -29.83 -14.32
C GLY A 275 -12.30 -28.57 -15.19
N THR A 276 -12.52 -27.39 -14.64
CA THR A 276 -12.39 -26.11 -15.38
C THR A 276 -11.05 -25.40 -15.16
N ASP A 277 -10.18 -25.90 -14.28
CA ASP A 277 -8.91 -25.23 -14.00
C ASP A 277 -8.04 -25.09 -15.26
N GLY A 278 -7.59 -23.86 -15.54
CA GLY A 278 -6.83 -23.53 -16.74
C GLY A 278 -7.60 -23.58 -18.06
N LYS A 279 -8.90 -23.94 -18.04
CA LYS A 279 -9.78 -23.87 -19.22
C LYS A 279 -10.12 -22.42 -19.54
N LYS A 280 -10.58 -22.20 -20.77
CA LYS A 280 -10.77 -20.85 -21.29
C LYS A 280 -12.18 -20.60 -21.81
N VAL A 281 -12.65 -19.39 -21.55
CA VAL A 281 -13.85 -18.80 -22.14
C VAL A 281 -13.43 -17.57 -22.92
N LYS A 282 -13.89 -17.44 -24.15
CA LYS A 282 -13.55 -16.34 -25.04
C LYS A 282 -14.65 -15.30 -25.03
N ILE A 283 -14.28 -14.07 -24.72
CA ILE A 283 -15.13 -12.90 -24.92
C ILE A 283 -15.03 -12.47 -26.37
N SER A 284 -16.16 -12.20 -26.98
CA SER A 284 -16.24 -11.48 -28.25
C SER A 284 -17.46 -10.57 -28.27
N VAL A 285 -17.36 -9.51 -29.06
CA VAL A 285 -18.44 -8.53 -29.27
C VAL A 285 -18.82 -8.47 -30.74
N SER A 286 -19.97 -7.90 -31.05
CA SER A 286 -20.34 -7.55 -32.44
C SER A 286 -20.96 -6.17 -32.49
N PRO A 287 -20.65 -5.34 -33.52
CA PRO A 287 -20.00 -5.72 -34.79
C PRO A 287 -18.46 -5.68 -34.81
N ALA A 288 -17.78 -5.27 -33.73
CA ALA A 288 -16.32 -5.20 -33.73
C ALA A 288 -15.68 -6.59 -33.82
N ALA A 289 -14.60 -6.71 -34.59
CA ALA A 289 -13.80 -7.91 -34.66
C ALA A 289 -12.70 -7.84 -33.60
N GLY A 290 -12.94 -8.50 -32.46
CA GLY A 290 -11.98 -8.60 -31.36
C GLY A 290 -12.41 -9.69 -30.39
N SER A 291 -11.43 -10.40 -29.84
CA SER A 291 -11.71 -11.41 -28.82
C SER A 291 -10.64 -11.41 -27.74
N TYR A 292 -11.07 -11.71 -26.51
CA TYR A 292 -10.20 -11.80 -25.35
C TYR A 292 -10.43 -13.12 -24.62
N GLU A 293 -9.37 -13.76 -24.14
CA GLU A 293 -9.46 -15.04 -23.45
C GLU A 293 -9.47 -14.84 -21.94
N LEU A 294 -10.45 -15.44 -21.27
CA LEU A 294 -10.48 -15.57 -19.82
C LEU A 294 -10.02 -16.98 -19.45
N ILE A 295 -9.14 -17.07 -18.45
CA ILE A 295 -8.71 -18.35 -17.87
C ILE A 295 -9.53 -18.60 -16.61
N LEU A 296 -10.25 -19.71 -16.56
CA LEU A 296 -11.03 -20.14 -15.41
C LEU A 296 -10.14 -20.70 -14.31
N THR A 297 -10.57 -20.51 -13.07
CA THR A 297 -10.02 -21.23 -11.93
C THR A 297 -11.11 -22.06 -11.27
N GLU A 298 -10.82 -23.33 -11.05
CA GLU A 298 -11.78 -24.25 -10.43
C GLU A 298 -11.99 -23.92 -8.95
N GLY A 299 -13.24 -24.04 -8.50
CA GLY A 299 -13.57 -24.00 -7.07
C GLY A 299 -13.59 -22.61 -6.43
N LYS A 300 -13.41 -21.54 -7.22
CA LYS A 300 -13.47 -20.16 -6.69
C LYS A 300 -13.96 -19.14 -7.72
N TRP A 301 -14.51 -18.05 -7.21
CA TRP A 301 -14.83 -16.87 -8.01
C TRP A 301 -13.56 -16.12 -8.42
N THR A 302 -13.53 -15.67 -9.67
CA THR A 302 -12.50 -14.79 -10.23
C THR A 302 -13.16 -13.58 -10.85
N ASP A 303 -12.73 -12.39 -10.44
CA ASP A 303 -13.16 -11.12 -11.04
C ASP A 303 -12.29 -10.82 -12.27
N TYR A 304 -12.93 -10.48 -13.38
CA TYR A 304 -12.26 -10.08 -14.62
C TYR A 304 -12.61 -8.64 -14.96
N GLN A 305 -11.57 -7.88 -15.32
CA GLN A 305 -11.69 -6.54 -15.87
C GLN A 305 -11.01 -6.56 -17.23
N VAL A 306 -11.80 -6.42 -18.28
CA VAL A 306 -11.37 -6.52 -19.67
C VAL A 306 -11.46 -5.15 -20.32
N PRO A 307 -10.32 -4.45 -20.48
CA PRO A 307 -10.29 -3.19 -21.21
C PRO A 307 -10.92 -3.34 -22.60
N LEU A 308 -11.76 -2.40 -23.01
CA LEU A 308 -12.44 -2.44 -24.31
C LEU A 308 -11.44 -2.49 -25.47
N ILE A 309 -10.23 -1.94 -25.29
CA ILE A 309 -9.14 -2.06 -26.25
C ILE A 309 -8.76 -3.51 -26.56
N ASN A 310 -8.87 -4.41 -25.59
CA ASN A 310 -8.56 -5.82 -25.76
C ASN A 310 -9.65 -6.59 -26.52
N ILE A 311 -10.84 -6.02 -26.70
CA ILE A 311 -11.94 -6.59 -27.48
C ILE A 311 -12.27 -5.75 -28.73
N GLY A 312 -11.28 -5.01 -29.23
CA GLY A 312 -11.35 -4.30 -30.52
C GLY A 312 -11.91 -2.88 -30.44
N SER A 313 -11.98 -2.27 -29.25
CA SER A 313 -12.50 -0.91 -29.04
C SER A 313 -13.84 -0.64 -29.74
N PRO A 314 -14.88 -1.49 -29.53
CA PRO A 314 -16.16 -1.31 -30.20
C PRO A 314 -16.77 0.04 -29.87
N ALA A 315 -17.26 0.79 -30.86
CA ALA A 315 -18.08 1.99 -30.63
C ALA A 315 -19.51 1.64 -30.14
N THR A 316 -20.00 0.48 -30.56
CA THR A 316 -21.27 -0.09 -30.10
C THR A 316 -21.18 -1.61 -29.93
N ILE A 317 -21.98 -2.17 -29.03
CA ILE A 317 -22.08 -3.60 -28.79
C ILE A 317 -23.54 -4.04 -28.95
N GLU A 318 -23.84 -4.83 -29.98
CA GLU A 318 -25.13 -5.51 -30.12
C GLU A 318 -25.12 -6.86 -29.40
N TYR A 319 -24.05 -7.63 -29.58
CA TYR A 319 -23.87 -8.93 -28.96
C TYR A 319 -22.63 -8.93 -28.08
N LEU A 320 -22.75 -9.49 -26.88
CA LEU A 320 -21.65 -9.83 -26.00
C LEU A 320 -21.68 -11.33 -25.76
N THR A 321 -20.61 -12.03 -26.13
CA THR A 321 -20.56 -13.49 -26.13
C THR A 321 -19.41 -13.98 -25.27
N PHE A 322 -19.73 -14.88 -24.33
CA PHE A 322 -18.79 -15.66 -23.53
C PHE A 322 -18.84 -17.11 -24.03
N GLN A 323 -17.94 -17.43 -24.95
CA GLN A 323 -17.94 -18.70 -25.66
C GLN A 323 -16.94 -19.68 -25.04
N GLU A 324 -17.40 -20.88 -24.73
CA GLU A 324 -16.55 -22.05 -24.52
C GLU A 324 -15.80 -22.36 -25.83
N PHE A 325 -14.48 -22.51 -25.79
CA PHE A 325 -13.69 -22.84 -26.98
C PHE A 325 -12.47 -23.73 -26.70
N SER A 326 -12.31 -24.16 -25.44
CA SER A 326 -11.18 -25.00 -24.98
C SER A 326 -11.56 -26.48 -24.84
N GLY A 327 -12.77 -26.85 -25.29
CA GLY A 327 -13.26 -28.21 -25.41
C GLY A 327 -13.75 -28.83 -24.10
N PHE A 328 -14.19 -28.03 -23.12
CA PHE A 328 -14.70 -28.56 -21.86
C PHE A 328 -16.23 -28.73 -21.84
N THR A 329 -16.69 -29.70 -21.05
CA THR A 329 -18.09 -29.90 -20.69
C THR A 329 -18.19 -29.84 -19.18
N SER A 330 -18.57 -28.69 -18.64
CA SER A 330 -18.67 -28.46 -17.20
C SER A 330 -19.56 -27.25 -16.90
N SER A 331 -19.96 -27.12 -15.66
CA SER A 331 -20.69 -25.96 -15.15
C SER A 331 -19.74 -24.80 -14.89
N ILE A 332 -20.14 -23.60 -15.27
CA ILE A 332 -19.57 -22.36 -14.72
C ILE A 332 -20.71 -21.52 -14.15
N TYR A 333 -20.35 -20.61 -13.24
CA TYR A 333 -21.27 -19.61 -12.73
C TYR A 333 -20.76 -18.23 -13.11
N VAL A 334 -21.66 -17.33 -13.51
CA VAL A 334 -21.32 -15.98 -13.96
C VAL A 334 -22.17 -14.98 -13.20
N ASP A 335 -21.55 -13.89 -12.77
CA ASP A 335 -22.18 -12.83 -12.00
C ASP A 335 -21.52 -11.46 -12.32
N ASP A 336 -22.05 -10.37 -11.79
CA ASP A 336 -21.45 -9.02 -11.83
C ASP A 336 -21.08 -8.50 -13.23
N ILE A 337 -21.92 -8.77 -14.23
CA ILE A 337 -21.63 -8.45 -15.62
C ILE A 337 -22.04 -7.01 -15.94
N GLY A 338 -21.10 -6.20 -16.44
CA GLY A 338 -21.43 -4.87 -16.96
C GLY A 338 -20.23 -4.04 -17.40
N PHE A 339 -20.48 -2.76 -17.69
CA PHE A 339 -19.46 -1.83 -18.18
C PHE A 339 -19.21 -0.71 -17.20
N TYR A 340 -17.97 -0.21 -17.16
CA TYR A 340 -17.63 1.08 -16.55
C TYR A 340 -16.55 1.81 -17.36
#